data_AF-A0A9X3I0B1-F1
#
_entry.id   AF-A0A9X3I0B1-F1
#
_cell.length_a   1.000
_cell.length_b   1.000
_cell.length_c   1.000
_cell.angle_alpha   90.00
_cell.angle_beta   90.00
_cell.angle_gamma   90.00
#
_symmetry.space_group_name_H-M   'P 1'
#
loop_
_entity.id
_entity.type
_entity.pdbx_description
1 polymer ?
#
loop_
_entity_poly.entity_id
_entity_poly.type
_entity_poly.pdbx_seq_one_letter_code
_entity_poly.pdbx_strand_id
1 'polypeptide(L)' 'MTAAPRKNYFNLVVGLAFLGYGGYRIYTFLTGAEYTTFRIIIAIGFIVLGGFDLYKFFWKDKEA' A
#
# COMPACT_ATOMS: atom_id res chain seq x y z
N MET A 1 12.34 -16.80 -27.00
CA MET A 1 12.89 -16.08 -25.84
C MET A 1 11.87 -16.17 -24.71
N THR A 2 12.04 -17.10 -23.79
CA THR A 2 11.20 -17.24 -22.59
C THR A 2 11.50 -16.06 -21.68
N ALA A 3 10.63 -15.05 -21.71
CA ALA A 3 10.72 -13.93 -20.78
C ALA A 3 10.52 -14.48 -19.36
N ALA A 4 11.60 -14.54 -18.58
CA ALA A 4 11.51 -14.82 -17.15
C ALA A 4 10.44 -13.90 -16.54
N PRO A 5 9.58 -14.40 -15.62
CA PRO A 5 8.57 -13.57 -14.99
C PRO A 5 9.28 -12.39 -14.31
N ARG A 6 9.19 -11.21 -14.91
CA ARG A 6 9.79 -9.99 -14.35
C ARG A 6 9.07 -9.74 -13.04
N LYS A 7 9.71 -10.07 -11.91
CA LYS A 7 9.22 -9.72 -10.56
C LYS A 7 8.89 -8.23 -10.60
N ASN A 8 7.61 -7.90 -10.47
CA ASN A 8 7.15 -6.53 -10.65
C ASN A 8 7.33 -5.78 -9.33
N TYR A 9 8.59 -5.46 -9.00
CA TYR A 9 8.99 -4.69 -7.82
C TYR A 9 8.31 -3.30 -7.76
N PHE A 10 7.78 -2.83 -8.88
CA PHE A 10 6.94 -1.63 -8.93
C PHE A 10 5.73 -1.72 -7.99
N ASN A 11 5.01 -2.85 -7.98
CA ASN A 11 3.85 -3.03 -7.08
C ASN A 11 4.27 -3.07 -5.61
N LEU A 12 5.48 -3.58 -5.32
CA LEU A 12 6.06 -3.52 -3.98
C LEU A 12 6.28 -2.08 -3.53
N VAL A 13 6.96 -1.28 -4.36
CA VAL A 13 7.31 0.11 -4.03
C VAL A 13 6.05 0.96 -3.87
N VAL A 14 5.07 0.78 -4.77
CA VAL A 14 3.78 1.46 -4.69
C VAL A 14 3.02 1.04 -3.43
N GLY A 15 2.96 -0.25 -3.13
CA GLY A 15 2.30 -0.76 -1.93
C GLY A 15 2.93 -0.24 -0.63
N LEU A 16 4.27 -0.19 -0.58
CA LEU A 16 5.01 0.37 0.55
C LEU A 16 4.77 1.87 0.71
N ALA A 17 4.76 2.62 -0.39
CA ALA A 17 4.50 4.05 -0.39
C ALA A 17 3.08 4.37 0.10
N PHE A 18 2.09 3.60 -0.36
CA PHE A 18 0.70 3.74 0.08
C PHE A 18 0.49 3.35 1.54
N LEU A 19 1.13 2.29 2.03
CA LEU A 19 1.09 1.95 3.45
C LEU A 19 1.78 3.01 4.32
N GLY A 20 2.95 3.49 3.91
CA GLY A 20 3.69 4.51 4.65
C GLY A 20 2.92 5.83 4.73
N TYR A 21 2.46 6.35 3.60
CA TYR A 21 1.71 7.61 3.55
C TYR A 21 0.34 7.50 4.20
N GLY A 22 -0.39 6.42 3.92
CA GLY A 22 -1.70 6.16 4.53
C GLY A 22 -1.60 5.96 6.04
N GLY A 23 -0.62 5.19 6.51
CA GLY A 23 -0.36 4.98 7.93
C GLY A 23 0.05 6.26 8.65
N TYR A 24 0.94 7.06 8.06
CA TYR A 24 1.29 8.38 8.58
C TYR A 24 0.06 9.28 8.69
N ARG A 25 -0.79 9.31 7.66
CA ARG A 25 -2.04 10.08 7.66
C ARG A 25 -2.99 9.66 8.77
N ILE A 26 -3.21 8.37 8.96
CA ILE A 26 -4.06 7.87 10.07
C ILE A 26 -3.43 8.20 11.42
N TYR A 27 -2.12 8.04 11.58
CA TYR A 27 -1.43 8.40 12.81
C TYR A 27 -1.63 9.89 13.13
N THR A 28 -1.41 10.77 12.16
CA THR A 28 -1.62 12.22 12.34
C THR A 28 -3.07 12.57 12.68
N PHE A 29 -4.04 11.84 12.11
CA PHE A 29 -5.46 11.99 12.45
C PHE A 29 -5.72 11.61 13.91
N LEU A 30 -5.18 10.48 14.37
CA LEU A 30 -5.31 10.03 15.75
C LEU A 30 -4.62 10.97 16.75
N THR A 31 -3.54 11.64 16.34
CA THR A 31 -2.85 12.65 17.17
C THR A 31 -3.53 14.03 17.16
N GLY A 32 -4.75 14.14 16.62
CA GLY A 32 -5.56 15.35 16.70
C GLY A 32 -5.37 16.35 15.57
N ALA A 33 -4.76 15.95 14.44
CA ALA A 33 -4.71 16.81 13.27
C ALA A 33 -6.11 16.97 12.66
N GLU A 34 -6.47 18.21 12.35
CA GLU A 34 -7.74 18.54 11.71
C GLU A 34 -7.76 18.01 10.27
N TYR A 35 -8.52 16.96 10.04
CA TYR A 35 -8.70 16.37 8.72
C TYR A 35 -10.16 16.31 8.33
N THR A 36 -10.39 16.58 7.05
CA THR A 36 -11.69 16.36 6.43
C THR A 36 -11.93 14.86 6.28
N THR A 37 -13.19 14.44 6.48
CA THR A 37 -13.62 13.04 6.31
C THR A 37 -13.16 12.44 4.98
N PHE A 38 -13.15 13.25 3.92
CA PHE A 38 -12.66 12.86 2.59
C PHE A 38 -11.19 12.41 2.58
N ARG A 39 -10.30 13.10 3.32
CA ARG A 39 -8.88 12.74 3.41
C ARG A 39 -8.69 11.40 4.12
N ILE A 40 -9.51 11.10 5.13
CA ILE A 40 -9.45 9.84 5.88
C ILE A 40 -9.92 8.68 5.00
N ILE A 41 -11.00 8.86 4.25
CA ILE A 41 -11.51 7.85 3.31
C ILE A 41 -10.43 7.48 2.28
N ILE A 42 -9.74 8.48 1.72
CA ILE A 42 -8.62 8.23 0.79
C ILE A 42 -7.45 7.52 1.48
N ALA A 43 -7.09 7.93 2.70
CA ALA A 43 -6.00 7.29 3.45
C ALA A 43 -6.30 5.81 3.72
N ILE A 44 -7.53 5.48 4.11
CA ILE A 44 -7.99 4.09 4.28
C ILE A 44 -7.90 3.34 2.94
N GLY A 45 -8.34 3.95 1.84
CA GLY A 45 -8.22 3.37 0.51
C GLY A 45 -6.77 3.04 0.13
N PHE A 46 -5.83 3.94 0.40
CA PHE A 46 -4.41 3.68 0.16
C PHE A 46 -3.84 2.57 1.04
N ILE A 47 -4.21 2.50 2.33
CA ILE A 47 -3.76 1.42 3.21
C ILE A 47 -4.28 0.06 2.72
N VAL A 48 -5.57 -0.02 2.36
CA VAL A 48 -6.18 -1.27 1.89
C VAL A 48 -5.55 -1.72 0.57
N LEU A 49 -5.41 -0.82 -0.40
CA LEU A 49 -4.78 -1.13 -1.69
C LEU A 49 -3.30 -1.48 -1.55
N GLY A 50 -2.55 -0.70 -0.78
CA GLY A 50 -1.12 -0.95 -0.56
C GLY A 50 -0.86 -2.25 0.20
N GLY A 51 -1.68 -2.54 1.22
CA GLY A 51 -1.65 -3.81 1.94
C GLY A 51 -2.01 -5.00 1.06
N PHE A 52 -3.00 -4.85 0.17
CA PHE A 52 -3.38 -5.89 -0.79
C PHE A 52 -2.28 -6.17 -1.82
N ASP A 53 -1.64 -5.14 -2.36
CA ASP A 53 -0.53 -5.29 -3.32
C ASP A 53 0.69 -5.94 -2.66
N LEU A 54 1.00 -5.57 -1.42
CA LEU A 54 2.05 -6.22 -0.63
C LEU A 54 1.72 -7.68 -0.33
N TYR A 55 0.50 -7.96 0.14
CA TYR A 55 0.03 -9.33 0.37
C TYR A 55 0.15 -10.18 -0.90
N LYS A 56 -0.34 -9.67 -2.04
CA LYS A 56 -0.26 -10.34 -3.33
C LYS A 56 1.18 -10.56 -3.78
N PHE A 57 2.07 -9.60 -3.53
CA PHE A 57 3.49 -9.74 -3.85
C PHE A 57 4.14 -10.87 -3.04
N PHE A 58 3.96 -10.88 -1.73
CA PHE A 58 4.55 -11.91 -0.86
C PHE A 58 3.90 -13.28 -1.03
N TRP A 59 2.59 -13.34 -1.31
CA TRP A 59 1.88 -14.58 -1.57
C TRP A 59 2.29 -15.20 -2.90
N LYS A 60 2.38 -14.40 -3.96
CA LYS A 60 2.82 -14.86 -5.28
C LYS A 60 4.29 -15.30 -5.31
N ASP A 61 5.12 -14.79 -4.39
CA ASP A 61 6.49 -15.29 -4.18
C ASP A 61 6.52 -16.67 -3.48
N LYS A 62 5.46 -17.05 -2.75
CA LYS A 62 5.36 -18.39 -2.12
C LYS A 62 4.93 -19.49 -3.09
N GLU A 63 4.45 -19.15 -4.27
CA GLU A 63 4.00 -20.07 -5.31
C GLU A 63 5.05 -20.31 -6.41
N ALA A 64 6.27 -19.74 -6.27
CA ALA A 64 7.37 -19.82 -7.23
C ALA A 64 8.53 -20.69 -6.74
#